data_AF-A5N1E6-F1
#
_entry.id   AF-A5N1E6-F1
#
_cell.length_a   1.000
_cell.length_b   1.000
_cell.length_c   1.000
_cell.angle_alpha   90.00
_cell.angle_beta   90.00
_cell.angle_gamma   90.00
#
_symmetry.space_group_name_H-M   'P 1'
#
loop_
_entity.id
_entity.type
_entity.pdbx_description
1 polymer ?
#
loop_
_entity_poly.entity_id
_entity_poly.type
_entity_poly.pdbx_seq_one_letter_code
_entity_poly.pdbx_strand_id
1 'polypeptide(L)'
;MNKKMKKVFVSSTLTSLVLTTTLTLTSAKADAGKVTRLGAESRYATSSQVATSNWTNSDNVVLVSGEGYADAVSASVLAKTLDAPILLTSTSSLSIDTKSALDTLNPKNIYVIGGEASVPQSIRDELKKSYNLVELSGKNRYETNAAVANELVKNNGIKADNVIIVSGEGFSDALSAAPIAAVKGEILLLSANSIESIRPAADFIKSNKPNVTVIGTKNVINNDTYTELQASGRIDGGSSRFDTNLRILDAYKSDLKNDKLYFANASGNGYADALVASVLAGKYSAPLVLIDSENSPDTAKAIEYINNVVDRDKTDINAVGGTSVIPNSIINSITNPNTENSNIGKNLDKSTINSIENYFSDAFSQSTIPEFTSGENINRDWIIQSFYYKAENITYEGINSYTDLDGIESIARKKINPDIVLPRDGDYSSLKNDPRWLEGEQKFTWTPGDFDRGPIEIITNAYENNGNYYVTAIDSYSMTGGNDIFYNGINIGSRSYNAETNSYDYTFTTDVNNLDKYQYVLKPNGAGSFYIMSKTKINK
;
A
#
# COMPACT_ATOMS: atom_id res chain seq x y z
N MET A 1 -10.36 -39.43 -75.86
CA MET A 1 -11.73 -39.29 -76.38
C MET A 1 -12.33 -40.67 -76.62
N ASN A 2 -13.35 -41.09 -75.85
CA ASN A 2 -14.60 -41.62 -76.41
C ASN A 2 -15.71 -41.75 -75.36
N LYS A 3 -16.93 -41.46 -75.79
CA LYS A 3 -18.19 -41.42 -75.02
C LYS A 3 -18.82 -42.82 -74.92
N LYS A 4 -19.43 -43.13 -73.76
CA LYS A 4 -20.84 -43.59 -73.57
C LYS A 4 -21.00 -44.56 -72.38
N MET A 5 -22.14 -44.39 -71.68
CA MET A 5 -22.83 -45.30 -70.73
C MET A 5 -22.32 -45.27 -69.28
N LYS A 6 -23.15 -45.11 -68.24
CA LYS A 6 -24.63 -45.20 -68.10
C LYS A 6 -25.07 -44.66 -66.73
N LYS A 7 -26.27 -44.04 -66.69
CA LYS A 7 -27.30 -44.01 -65.61
C LYS A 7 -26.98 -43.17 -64.35
N VAL A 8 -27.59 -41.98 -64.20
CA VAL A 8 -28.91 -41.71 -63.58
C VAL A 8 -28.93 -42.02 -62.08
N PHE A 9 -28.89 -40.98 -61.23
CA PHE A 9 -29.91 -40.71 -60.22
C PHE A 9 -29.78 -39.27 -59.70
N VAL A 10 -30.93 -38.59 -59.69
CA VAL A 10 -31.24 -37.38 -58.92
C VAL A 10 -30.95 -37.65 -57.45
N SER A 11 -30.38 -36.68 -56.72
CA SER A 11 -30.85 -36.21 -55.39
C SER A 11 -29.73 -35.50 -54.63
N SER A 12 -29.90 -34.19 -54.40
CA SER A 12 -29.65 -33.51 -53.12
C SER A 12 -28.63 -34.12 -52.14
N THR A 13 -27.34 -33.78 -52.23
CA THR A 13 -26.45 -33.70 -51.05
C THR A 13 -25.25 -32.80 -51.35
N LEU A 14 -25.40 -31.49 -51.15
CA LEU A 14 -24.33 -30.64 -50.59
C LEU A 14 -24.97 -29.42 -49.91
N THR A 15 -26.02 -29.67 -49.13
CA THR A 15 -26.54 -28.75 -48.12
C THR A 15 -25.64 -28.81 -46.89
N SER A 16 -25.19 -27.63 -46.47
CA SER A 16 -24.80 -27.28 -45.10
C SER A 16 -23.80 -28.20 -44.39
N LEU A 17 -22.52 -27.84 -44.45
CA LEU A 17 -21.67 -27.89 -43.26
C LEU A 17 -21.76 -26.52 -42.56
N VAL A 18 -22.98 -26.15 -42.15
CA VAL A 18 -23.15 -25.17 -41.07
C VAL A 18 -22.87 -25.98 -39.82
N LEU A 19 -21.63 -25.91 -39.33
CA LEU A 19 -21.28 -26.40 -38.01
C LEU A 19 -22.02 -25.49 -37.02
N THR A 20 -23.29 -25.82 -36.74
CA THR A 20 -24.02 -25.25 -35.62
C THR A 20 -23.34 -25.77 -34.36
N THR A 21 -22.25 -25.13 -33.97
CA THR A 21 -21.86 -25.08 -32.57
C THR A 21 -23.00 -24.36 -31.86
N THR A 22 -23.96 -25.13 -31.38
CA THR A 22 -24.83 -24.69 -30.30
C THR A 22 -23.89 -24.35 -29.15
N LEU A 23 -23.50 -23.08 -29.06
CA LEU A 23 -23.02 -22.47 -27.84
C LEU A 23 -24.19 -22.54 -26.88
N THR A 24 -24.32 -23.69 -26.21
CA THR A 24 -25.04 -23.73 -24.96
C THR A 24 -24.30 -22.74 -24.08
N LEU A 25 -24.89 -21.56 -23.87
CA LEU A 25 -24.58 -20.67 -22.76
C LEU A 25 -24.90 -21.45 -21.48
N THR A 26 -24.09 -22.46 -21.16
CA THR A 26 -23.92 -22.88 -19.79
C THR A 26 -23.24 -21.68 -19.16
N SER A 27 -23.99 -20.89 -18.39
CA SER A 27 -23.40 -19.98 -17.42
C SER A 27 -22.34 -20.80 -16.68
N ALA A 28 -21.07 -20.52 -16.92
CA ALA A 28 -20.01 -21.15 -16.14
C ALA A 28 -20.32 -20.78 -14.70
N LYS A 29 -20.79 -21.74 -13.91
CA LYS A 29 -20.80 -21.57 -12.46
C LYS A 29 -19.35 -21.28 -12.13
N ALA A 30 -19.07 -20.06 -11.67
CA ALA A 30 -17.82 -19.76 -11.02
C ALA A 30 -17.59 -20.87 -10.00
N ASP A 31 -16.43 -21.49 -10.05
CA ASP A 31 -16.06 -22.56 -9.14
C ASP A 31 -16.13 -21.96 -7.73
N ALA A 32 -17.17 -22.32 -6.98
CA ALA A 32 -17.54 -21.58 -5.79
C ALA A 32 -16.40 -21.71 -4.76
N GLY A 33 -15.93 -20.56 -4.27
CA GLY A 33 -14.80 -20.47 -3.34
C GLY A 33 -13.45 -20.17 -3.99
N LYS A 34 -13.33 -20.14 -5.33
CA LYS A 34 -12.11 -19.65 -5.99
C LYS A 34 -12.07 -18.13 -6.06
N VAL A 35 -10.90 -17.57 -5.79
CA VAL A 35 -10.62 -16.14 -5.98
C VAL A 35 -10.32 -15.87 -7.45
N THR A 36 -11.09 -14.97 -8.06
CA THR A 36 -10.85 -14.47 -9.43
C THR A 36 -9.88 -13.29 -9.37
N ARG A 37 -8.80 -13.33 -10.14
CA ARG A 37 -7.88 -12.20 -10.28
C ARG A 37 -8.28 -11.30 -11.44
N LEU A 38 -8.43 -10.02 -11.15
CA LEU A 38 -8.66 -8.91 -12.08
C LEU A 38 -7.45 -7.97 -12.04
N GLY A 39 -6.36 -8.35 -12.70
CA GLY A 39 -5.14 -7.56 -12.67
C GLY A 39 -4.21 -7.89 -13.84
N ALA A 40 -3.49 -6.88 -14.29
CA ALA A 40 -2.52 -6.96 -15.38
C ALA A 40 -1.16 -6.40 -14.93
N GLU A 41 -0.22 -6.29 -15.86
CA GLU A 41 1.16 -5.87 -15.60
C GLU A 41 1.30 -4.41 -15.14
N SER A 42 0.32 -3.56 -15.48
CA SER A 42 0.33 -2.14 -15.14
C SER A 42 -1.03 -1.68 -14.61
N ARG A 43 -1.06 -0.57 -13.86
CA ARG A 43 -2.31 0.05 -13.39
C ARG A 43 -3.25 0.43 -14.54
N TYR A 44 -2.69 0.86 -15.68
CA TYR A 44 -3.44 1.23 -16.87
C TYR A 44 -4.10 -0.01 -17.50
N ALA A 45 -3.33 -1.09 -17.65
CA ALA A 45 -3.82 -2.37 -18.11
C ALA A 45 -4.87 -2.97 -17.16
N THR A 46 -4.65 -2.92 -15.84
CA THR A 46 -5.62 -3.38 -14.83
C THR A 46 -6.94 -2.62 -14.96
N SER A 47 -6.88 -1.27 -15.03
CA SER A 47 -8.11 -0.46 -15.18
C SER A 47 -8.85 -0.77 -16.49
N SER A 48 -8.12 -0.98 -17.58
CA SER A 48 -8.65 -1.30 -18.91
C SER A 48 -9.28 -2.68 -18.97
N GLN A 49 -8.63 -3.70 -18.39
CA GLN A 49 -9.14 -5.05 -18.29
C GLN A 49 -10.39 -5.10 -17.40
N VAL A 50 -10.36 -4.43 -16.24
CA VAL A 50 -11.52 -4.36 -15.35
C VAL A 50 -12.70 -3.70 -16.06
N ALA A 51 -12.47 -2.58 -16.74
CA ALA A 51 -13.51 -1.87 -17.48
C ALA A 51 -14.13 -2.75 -18.57
N THR A 52 -13.31 -3.31 -19.46
CA THR A 52 -13.82 -4.11 -20.61
C THR A 52 -14.40 -5.47 -20.21
N SER A 53 -14.04 -6.01 -19.04
CA SER A 53 -14.62 -7.26 -18.52
C SER A 53 -15.95 -7.07 -17.81
N ASN A 54 -16.23 -5.86 -17.30
CA ASN A 54 -17.43 -5.56 -16.50
C ASN A 54 -18.45 -4.66 -17.21
N TRP A 55 -18.07 -4.07 -18.34
CA TRP A 55 -18.94 -3.28 -19.22
C TRP A 55 -18.78 -3.75 -20.66
N THR A 56 -19.86 -4.27 -21.25
CA THR A 56 -19.89 -4.63 -22.67
C THR A 56 -19.92 -3.38 -23.56
N ASN A 57 -20.62 -2.35 -23.11
CA ASN A 57 -20.68 -1.00 -23.65
C ASN A 57 -20.96 -0.03 -22.49
N SER A 58 -20.57 1.23 -22.64
CA SER A 58 -20.87 2.27 -21.65
C SER A 58 -21.00 3.62 -22.33
N ASP A 59 -22.11 4.34 -22.12
CA ASP A 59 -22.28 5.69 -22.68
C ASP A 59 -21.29 6.70 -22.07
N ASN A 60 -20.78 6.41 -20.87
CA ASN A 60 -19.90 7.27 -20.10
C ASN A 60 -18.63 6.52 -19.67
N VAL A 61 -17.50 7.21 -19.62
CA VAL A 61 -16.27 6.74 -18.99
C VAL A 61 -15.76 7.81 -18.05
N VAL A 62 -15.26 7.42 -16.88
CA VAL A 62 -14.54 8.34 -15.99
C VAL A 62 -13.04 8.15 -16.20
N LEU A 63 -12.34 9.21 -16.58
CA LEU A 63 -10.90 9.22 -16.83
C LEU A 63 -10.20 10.02 -15.73
N VAL A 64 -9.23 9.40 -15.08
CA VAL A 64 -8.41 10.00 -14.01
C VAL A 64 -6.93 9.75 -14.27
N SER A 65 -6.06 10.53 -13.62
CA SER A 65 -4.63 10.24 -13.62
C SER A 65 -4.34 8.94 -12.87
N GLY A 66 -3.50 8.09 -13.45
CA GLY A 66 -2.93 6.93 -12.77
C GLY A 66 -1.73 7.29 -11.89
N GLU A 67 -1.30 8.55 -11.83
CA GLU A 67 -0.07 8.96 -11.14
C GLU A 67 -0.32 9.75 -9.85
N GLY A 68 -1.54 10.25 -9.63
CA GLY A 68 -1.99 10.80 -8.36
C GLY A 68 -3.36 10.27 -7.93
N TYR A 69 -3.52 9.95 -6.64
CA TYR A 69 -4.79 9.43 -6.12
C TYR A 69 -5.84 10.52 -5.87
N ALA A 70 -5.42 11.74 -5.58
CA ALA A 70 -6.23 12.70 -4.85
C ALA A 70 -7.48 13.15 -5.61
N ASP A 71 -7.32 13.40 -6.91
CA ASP A 71 -8.45 13.69 -7.80
C ASP A 71 -9.29 12.43 -8.04
N ALA A 72 -8.63 11.28 -8.10
CA ALA A 72 -9.19 10.01 -8.53
C ALA A 72 -10.18 9.40 -7.51
N VAL A 73 -9.98 9.59 -6.19
CA VAL A 73 -10.89 9.02 -5.19
C VAL A 73 -12.31 9.59 -5.27
N SER A 74 -12.47 10.82 -5.76
CA SER A 74 -13.78 11.44 -5.98
C SER A 74 -14.60 10.77 -7.10
N ALA A 75 -13.95 9.95 -7.94
CA ALA A 75 -14.55 9.34 -9.12
C ALA A 75 -15.57 8.23 -8.81
N SER A 76 -15.48 7.54 -7.67
CA SER A 76 -16.25 6.29 -7.48
C SER A 76 -17.75 6.52 -7.43
N VAL A 77 -18.20 7.57 -6.74
CA VAL A 77 -19.63 7.91 -6.66
C VAL A 77 -20.16 8.34 -8.04
N LEU A 78 -19.37 9.13 -8.78
CA LEU A 78 -19.70 9.54 -10.14
C LEU A 78 -19.76 8.34 -11.09
N ALA A 79 -18.75 7.48 -11.07
CA ALA A 79 -18.70 6.27 -11.87
C ALA A 79 -19.91 5.36 -11.62
N LYS A 80 -20.28 5.16 -10.35
CA LYS A 80 -21.51 4.42 -9.99
C LYS A 80 -22.76 5.09 -10.53
N THR A 81 -22.89 6.41 -10.34
CA THR A 81 -24.08 7.17 -10.74
C THR A 81 -24.29 7.16 -12.25
N LEU A 82 -23.20 7.21 -13.02
CA LEU A 82 -23.20 7.18 -14.48
C LEU A 82 -23.23 5.77 -15.08
N ASP A 83 -23.21 4.74 -14.23
CA ASP A 83 -22.91 3.34 -14.60
C ASP A 83 -21.68 3.21 -15.50
N ALA A 84 -20.62 3.94 -15.18
CA ALA A 84 -19.41 4.09 -15.98
C ALA A 84 -18.22 3.32 -15.38
N PRO A 85 -17.33 2.74 -16.21
CA PRO A 85 -16.03 2.29 -15.74
C PRO A 85 -15.10 3.47 -15.46
N ILE A 86 -14.06 3.21 -14.65
CA ILE A 86 -12.91 4.11 -14.50
C ILE A 86 -11.74 3.62 -15.33
N LEU A 87 -11.13 4.53 -16.07
CA LEU A 87 -9.87 4.30 -16.77
C LEU A 87 -8.80 5.24 -16.24
N LEU A 88 -7.55 4.75 -16.22
CA LEU A 88 -6.40 5.54 -15.82
C LEU A 88 -5.64 6.07 -17.04
N THR A 89 -5.04 7.25 -16.95
CA THR A 89 -4.10 7.77 -17.94
C THR A 89 -2.81 8.23 -17.27
N SER A 90 -1.67 8.20 -17.98
CA SER A 90 -0.46 8.85 -17.48
C SER A 90 -0.54 10.36 -17.69
N THR A 91 0.39 11.09 -17.05
CA THR A 91 0.56 12.53 -17.22
C THR A 91 1.30 12.90 -18.52
N SER A 92 1.78 11.91 -19.28
CA SER A 92 2.54 12.12 -20.51
C SER A 92 1.75 11.81 -21.77
N SER A 93 0.90 10.78 -21.73
CA SER A 93 0.13 10.32 -22.88
C SER A 93 -1.03 9.43 -22.45
N LEU A 94 -2.03 9.32 -23.33
CA LEU A 94 -3.07 8.30 -23.17
C LEU A 94 -2.44 6.92 -23.43
N SER A 95 -2.46 6.05 -22.42
CA SER A 95 -1.85 4.72 -22.55
C SER A 95 -2.53 3.91 -23.67
N ILE A 96 -1.79 2.99 -24.29
CA ILE A 96 -2.33 2.12 -25.34
C ILE A 96 -3.49 1.26 -24.80
N ASP A 97 -3.39 0.82 -23.54
CA ASP A 97 -4.44 0.04 -22.87
C ASP A 97 -5.72 0.88 -22.72
N THR A 98 -5.58 2.12 -22.26
CA THR A 98 -6.69 3.06 -22.09
C THR A 98 -7.36 3.37 -23.42
N LYS A 99 -6.58 3.59 -24.47
CA LYS A 99 -7.08 3.84 -25.82
C LYS A 99 -7.85 2.64 -26.35
N SER A 100 -7.29 1.44 -26.22
CA SER A 100 -7.95 0.20 -26.62
C SER A 100 -9.25 -0.04 -25.84
N ALA A 101 -9.28 0.29 -24.56
CA ALA A 101 -10.50 0.20 -23.75
C ALA A 101 -11.57 1.20 -24.20
N LEU A 102 -11.20 2.45 -24.51
CA LEU A 102 -12.13 3.44 -25.06
C LEU A 102 -12.70 2.98 -26.40
N ASP A 103 -11.88 2.42 -27.29
CA ASP A 103 -12.34 1.90 -28.58
C ASP A 103 -13.32 0.71 -28.39
N THR A 104 -13.06 -0.14 -27.39
CA THR A 104 -13.92 -1.30 -27.06
C THR A 104 -15.25 -0.87 -26.43
N LEU A 105 -15.21 0.07 -25.48
CA LEU A 105 -16.38 0.55 -24.75
C LEU A 105 -17.24 1.51 -25.60
N ASN A 106 -16.61 2.19 -26.55
CA ASN A 106 -17.18 3.18 -27.45
C ASN A 106 -18.10 4.22 -26.75
N PRO A 107 -17.57 4.96 -25.75
CA PRO A 107 -18.38 5.89 -24.99
C PRO A 107 -18.77 7.14 -25.78
N LYS A 108 -19.84 7.80 -25.35
CA LYS A 108 -20.23 9.12 -25.86
C LYS A 108 -19.53 10.23 -25.07
N ASN A 109 -19.49 10.07 -23.75
CA ASN A 109 -18.95 11.05 -22.83
C ASN A 109 -17.73 10.52 -22.08
N ILE A 110 -16.72 11.38 -21.91
CA ILE A 110 -15.59 11.14 -21.03
C ILE A 110 -15.58 12.22 -19.95
N TYR A 111 -15.76 11.79 -18.70
CA TYR A 111 -15.65 12.62 -17.52
C TYR A 111 -14.19 12.64 -17.07
N VAL A 112 -13.48 13.72 -17.36
CA VAL A 112 -12.07 13.90 -17.00
C VAL A 112 -12.00 14.57 -15.64
N ILE A 113 -11.48 13.85 -14.64
CA ILE A 113 -11.34 14.37 -13.27
C ILE A 113 -9.87 14.69 -12.99
N GLY A 114 -9.65 15.92 -12.50
CA GLY A 114 -8.33 16.48 -12.22
C GLY A 114 -7.95 17.58 -13.21
N GLY A 115 -7.03 18.45 -12.80
CA GLY A 115 -6.56 19.58 -13.63
C GLY A 115 -5.59 19.16 -14.74
N GLU A 116 -5.07 20.13 -15.48
CA GLU A 116 -4.09 19.90 -16.56
C GLU A 116 -2.79 19.22 -16.08
N ALA A 117 -2.39 19.45 -14.82
CA ALA A 117 -1.24 18.77 -14.23
C ALA A 117 -1.45 17.25 -14.06
N SER A 118 -2.71 16.81 -13.91
CA SER A 118 -3.08 15.39 -13.75
C SER A 118 -3.41 14.74 -15.09
N VAL A 119 -4.16 15.46 -15.93
CA VAL A 119 -4.54 15.05 -17.29
C VAL A 119 -4.28 16.23 -18.24
N PRO A 120 -3.13 16.24 -18.95
CA PRO A 120 -2.71 17.37 -19.78
C PRO A 120 -3.68 17.76 -20.88
N GLN A 121 -3.60 19.03 -21.29
CA GLN A 121 -4.41 19.57 -22.38
C GLN A 121 -4.25 18.77 -23.68
N SER A 122 -3.05 18.25 -23.98
CA SER A 122 -2.81 17.41 -25.16
C SER A 122 -3.67 16.15 -25.20
N ILE A 123 -3.86 15.49 -24.04
CA ILE A 123 -4.73 14.31 -23.92
C ILE A 123 -6.19 14.73 -24.09
N ARG A 124 -6.60 15.84 -23.48
CA ARG A 124 -7.97 16.37 -23.61
C ARG A 124 -8.31 16.71 -25.06
N ASP A 125 -7.39 17.36 -25.76
CA ASP A 125 -7.53 17.72 -27.17
C ASP A 125 -7.55 16.49 -28.08
N GLU A 126 -6.80 15.43 -27.75
CA GLU A 126 -6.92 14.14 -28.46
C GLU A 126 -8.32 13.55 -28.28
N LEU A 127 -8.84 13.51 -27.05
CA LEU A 127 -10.14 12.90 -26.75
C LEU A 127 -11.32 13.71 -27.33
N LYS A 128 -11.25 15.05 -27.31
CA LYS A 128 -12.29 15.94 -27.87
C LYS A 128 -12.57 15.74 -29.35
N LYS A 129 -11.64 15.12 -30.09
CA LYS A 129 -11.84 14.81 -31.51
C LYS A 129 -12.93 13.76 -31.73
N SER A 130 -13.17 12.90 -30.74
CA SER A 130 -14.08 11.74 -30.87
C SER A 130 -15.15 11.67 -29.78
N TYR A 131 -14.97 12.38 -28.66
CA TYR A 131 -15.81 12.24 -27.46
C TYR A 131 -16.27 13.60 -26.93
N ASN A 132 -17.42 13.64 -26.27
CA ASN A 132 -17.82 14.79 -25.46
C ASN A 132 -17.09 14.75 -24.10
N LEU A 133 -16.38 15.82 -23.76
CA LEU A 133 -15.63 15.88 -22.49
C LEU A 133 -16.37 16.70 -21.45
N VAL A 134 -16.54 16.11 -20.26
CA VAL A 134 -16.95 16.81 -19.04
C VAL A 134 -15.72 16.93 -18.15
N GLU A 135 -15.22 18.14 -17.97
CA GLU A 135 -13.97 18.39 -17.26
C GLU A 135 -14.26 18.87 -15.84
N LEU A 136 -13.88 18.07 -14.84
CA LEU A 136 -14.12 18.32 -13.43
C LEU A 136 -12.79 18.53 -12.72
N SER A 137 -12.44 19.78 -12.42
CA SER A 137 -11.14 20.13 -11.85
C SER A 137 -11.22 21.35 -10.95
N GLY A 138 -10.31 21.44 -9.99
CA GLY A 138 -10.05 22.64 -9.21
C GLY A 138 -8.55 22.90 -9.04
N LYS A 139 -8.19 23.92 -8.26
CA LYS A 139 -6.78 24.28 -8.01
C LYS A 139 -6.03 23.24 -7.18
N ASN A 140 -6.77 22.43 -6.44
CA ASN A 140 -6.27 21.37 -5.58
C ASN A 140 -7.29 20.24 -5.49
N ARG A 141 -6.92 19.13 -4.83
CA ARG A 141 -7.74 17.94 -4.66
C ARG A 141 -9.11 18.20 -4.01
N TYR A 142 -9.19 19.18 -3.11
CA TYR A 142 -10.41 19.52 -2.39
C TYR A 142 -11.39 20.25 -3.31
N GLU A 143 -10.89 21.18 -4.13
CA GLU A 143 -11.69 21.87 -5.14
C GLU A 143 -12.11 20.93 -6.28
N THR A 144 -11.22 20.03 -6.75
CA THR A 144 -11.59 18.99 -7.73
C THR A 144 -12.70 18.10 -7.20
N ASN A 145 -12.57 17.62 -5.96
CA ASN A 145 -13.59 16.79 -5.33
C ASN A 145 -14.93 17.53 -5.15
N ALA A 146 -14.90 18.82 -4.76
CA ALA A 146 -16.11 19.65 -4.72
C ALA A 146 -16.73 19.86 -6.11
N ALA A 147 -15.94 19.95 -7.18
CA ALA A 147 -16.45 20.02 -8.55
C ALA A 147 -17.21 18.74 -8.93
N VAL A 148 -16.68 17.56 -8.56
CA VAL A 148 -17.37 16.27 -8.77
C VAL A 148 -18.65 16.18 -7.95
N ALA A 149 -18.63 16.61 -6.69
CA ALA A 149 -19.84 16.65 -5.86
C ALA A 149 -20.92 17.57 -6.44
N ASN A 150 -20.53 18.73 -6.99
CA ASN A 150 -21.44 19.64 -7.67
C ASN A 150 -22.03 19.02 -8.95
N GLU A 151 -21.24 18.30 -9.73
CA GLU A 151 -21.71 17.58 -10.93
C GLU A 151 -22.78 16.54 -10.56
N LEU A 152 -22.50 15.72 -9.53
CA LEU A 152 -23.42 14.71 -9.01
C LEU A 152 -24.79 15.30 -8.66
N VAL A 153 -24.80 16.44 -7.96
CA VAL A 153 -26.03 17.09 -7.51
C VAL A 153 -26.76 17.79 -8.66
N LYS A 154 -26.04 18.56 -9.48
CA LYS A 154 -26.67 19.45 -10.48
C LYS A 154 -27.11 18.70 -11.72
N ASN A 155 -26.32 17.72 -12.16
CA ASN A 155 -26.46 17.10 -13.48
C ASN A 155 -26.75 15.60 -13.42
N ASN A 156 -26.55 14.94 -12.27
CA ASN A 156 -26.80 13.50 -12.13
C ASN A 156 -27.84 13.12 -11.08
N GLY A 157 -28.53 14.10 -10.47
CA GLY A 157 -29.72 13.87 -9.64
C GLY A 157 -29.45 13.25 -8.27
N ILE A 158 -28.19 13.19 -7.82
CA ILE A 158 -27.88 12.79 -6.44
C ILE A 158 -28.33 13.90 -5.49
N LYS A 159 -29.12 13.53 -4.48
CA LYS A 159 -29.50 14.47 -3.43
C LYS A 159 -28.34 14.67 -2.47
N ALA A 160 -28.04 15.92 -2.15
CA ALA A 160 -27.05 16.27 -1.13
C ALA A 160 -27.65 16.21 0.29
N ASP A 161 -28.45 15.19 0.59
CA ASP A 161 -29.07 15.02 1.92
C ASP A 161 -28.07 14.48 2.95
N ASN A 162 -27.10 13.67 2.50
CA ASN A 162 -26.03 13.11 3.33
C ASN A 162 -24.67 13.28 2.65
N VAL A 163 -23.67 13.61 3.46
CA VAL A 163 -22.28 13.79 3.05
C VAL A 163 -21.37 12.97 3.96
N ILE A 164 -20.47 12.19 3.36
CA ILE A 164 -19.35 11.54 4.02
C ILE A 164 -18.11 12.41 3.81
N ILE A 165 -17.42 12.78 4.89
CA ILE A 165 -16.13 13.49 4.86
C ILE A 165 -15.00 12.53 5.23
N VAL A 166 -13.93 12.57 4.46
CA VAL A 166 -12.66 11.87 4.74
C VAL A 166 -11.49 12.84 4.61
N SER A 167 -10.35 12.48 5.20
CA SER A 167 -9.13 13.25 4.98
C SER A 167 -8.66 13.16 3.52
N GLY A 168 -8.29 14.29 2.93
CA GLY A 168 -7.63 14.35 1.63
C GLY A 168 -6.11 14.18 1.71
N GLU A 169 -5.51 14.04 2.89
CA GLU A 169 -4.05 13.93 3.08
C GLU A 169 -3.53 12.49 2.92
N GLY A 170 -4.42 11.50 3.00
CA GLY A 170 -4.17 10.10 2.69
C GLY A 170 -5.26 9.52 1.80
N PHE A 171 -4.93 8.48 1.03
CA PHE A 171 -5.89 7.89 0.08
C PHE A 171 -6.79 6.83 0.72
N SER A 172 -6.36 6.17 1.79
CA SER A 172 -6.97 4.94 2.25
C SER A 172 -8.37 5.09 2.83
N ASP A 173 -8.58 6.12 3.65
CA ASP A 173 -9.88 6.39 4.27
C ASP A 173 -10.88 6.73 3.17
N ALA A 174 -10.42 7.50 2.18
CA ALA A 174 -11.18 7.86 1.02
C ALA A 174 -11.49 6.65 0.12
N LEU A 175 -10.53 5.76 -0.15
CA LEU A 175 -10.77 4.51 -0.90
C LEU A 175 -11.71 3.56 -0.16
N SER A 176 -11.71 3.58 1.17
CA SER A 176 -12.60 2.75 1.99
C SER A 176 -14.02 3.31 2.03
N ALA A 177 -14.16 4.64 2.10
CA ALA A 177 -15.45 5.33 2.16
C ALA A 177 -16.12 5.50 0.78
N ALA A 178 -15.34 5.59 -0.29
CA ALA A 178 -15.84 5.78 -1.65
C ALA A 178 -16.86 4.73 -2.14
N PRO A 179 -16.63 3.41 -1.97
CA PRO A 179 -17.64 2.42 -2.34
C PRO A 179 -18.88 2.55 -1.45
N ILE A 180 -18.75 2.88 -0.17
CA ILE A 180 -19.90 3.09 0.72
C ILE A 180 -20.74 4.29 0.25
N ALA A 181 -20.11 5.43 -0.03
CA ALA A 181 -20.80 6.60 -0.55
C ALA A 181 -21.53 6.28 -1.86
N ALA A 182 -20.89 5.51 -2.75
CA ALA A 182 -21.48 5.06 -4.01
C ALA A 182 -22.69 4.12 -3.80
N VAL A 183 -22.63 3.20 -2.83
CA VAL A 183 -23.73 2.30 -2.49
C VAL A 183 -24.94 3.04 -1.93
N LYS A 184 -24.69 4.01 -1.06
CA LYS A 184 -25.75 4.78 -0.41
C LYS A 184 -26.31 5.91 -1.29
N GLY A 185 -25.63 6.20 -2.41
CA GLY A 185 -25.96 7.36 -3.25
C GLY A 185 -25.69 8.68 -2.51
N GLU A 186 -24.64 8.72 -1.70
CA GLU A 186 -24.26 9.87 -0.89
C GLU A 186 -23.05 10.59 -1.47
N ILE A 187 -22.88 11.86 -1.10
CA ILE A 187 -21.76 12.67 -1.55
C ILE A 187 -20.53 12.37 -0.69
N LEU A 188 -19.40 12.07 -1.32
CA LEU A 188 -18.10 11.97 -0.65
C LEU A 188 -17.31 13.26 -0.85
N LEU A 189 -16.90 13.93 0.24
CA LEU A 189 -16.00 15.07 0.18
C LEU A 189 -14.67 14.83 0.90
N LEU A 190 -13.62 15.46 0.39
CA LEU A 190 -12.30 15.53 1.01
C LEU A 190 -12.19 16.81 1.86
N SER A 191 -11.52 16.71 3.00
CA SER A 191 -11.14 17.86 3.84
C SER A 191 -9.79 17.59 4.52
N ALA A 192 -9.19 18.59 5.16
CA ALA A 192 -8.07 18.42 6.10
C ALA A 192 -8.10 19.54 7.16
N ASN A 193 -7.05 19.70 7.96
CA ASN A 193 -7.04 20.63 9.11
C ASN A 193 -6.56 22.06 8.76
N SER A 194 -6.63 22.47 7.49
CA SER A 194 -6.26 23.83 7.05
C SER A 194 -7.44 24.55 6.39
N ILE A 195 -7.48 25.88 6.51
CA ILE A 195 -8.56 26.70 5.92
C ILE A 195 -8.77 26.40 4.44
N GLU A 196 -7.69 26.28 3.66
CA GLU A 196 -7.75 26.00 2.22
C GLU A 196 -8.35 24.62 1.91
N SER A 197 -8.05 23.63 2.75
CA SER A 197 -8.56 22.26 2.60
C SER A 197 -10.01 22.07 3.04
N ILE A 198 -10.46 22.85 4.04
CA ILE A 198 -11.82 22.76 4.59
C ILE A 198 -12.81 23.49 3.70
N ARG A 199 -12.42 24.66 3.16
CA ARG A 199 -13.34 25.60 2.50
C ARG A 199 -14.20 24.95 1.41
N PRO A 200 -13.68 24.13 0.46
CA PRO A 200 -14.52 23.53 -0.57
C PRO A 200 -15.63 22.64 -0.02
N ALA A 201 -15.34 21.86 1.03
CA ALA A 201 -16.34 21.03 1.69
C ALA A 201 -17.32 21.87 2.51
N ALA A 202 -16.83 22.85 3.28
CA ALA A 202 -17.68 23.75 4.06
C ALA A 202 -18.64 24.57 3.18
N ASP A 203 -18.18 25.06 2.03
CA ASP A 203 -19.02 25.78 1.07
C ASP A 203 -20.12 24.87 0.50
N PHE A 204 -19.79 23.64 0.12
CA PHE A 204 -20.77 22.66 -0.33
C PHE A 204 -21.82 22.35 0.76
N ILE A 205 -21.37 22.15 2.00
CA ILE A 205 -22.24 21.87 3.16
C ILE A 205 -23.15 23.06 3.42
N LYS A 206 -22.63 24.29 3.39
CA LYS A 206 -23.42 25.51 3.60
C LYS A 206 -24.52 25.70 2.55
N SER A 207 -24.22 25.38 1.30
CA SER A 207 -25.18 25.50 0.19
C SER A 207 -26.28 24.43 0.24
N ASN A 208 -25.98 23.21 0.69
CA ASN A 208 -26.90 22.07 0.59
C ASN A 208 -27.52 21.64 1.92
N LYS A 209 -26.91 21.99 3.06
CA LYS A 209 -27.30 21.62 4.43
C LYS A 209 -27.52 20.10 4.65
N PRO A 210 -26.54 19.25 4.27
CA PRO A 210 -26.60 17.80 4.47
C PRO A 210 -26.47 17.39 5.94
N ASN A 211 -26.81 16.13 6.25
CA ASN A 211 -26.23 15.43 7.40
C ASN A 211 -24.78 15.05 7.08
N VAL A 212 -23.84 15.39 7.97
CA VAL A 212 -22.41 15.23 7.71
C VAL A 212 -21.82 14.18 8.64
N THR A 213 -21.28 13.09 8.06
CA THR A 213 -20.54 12.05 8.78
C THR A 213 -19.05 12.15 8.44
N VAL A 214 -18.20 12.29 9.45
CA VAL A 214 -16.73 12.26 9.28
C VAL A 214 -16.21 10.83 9.47
N ILE A 215 -15.31 10.40 8.61
CA ILE A 215 -14.61 9.12 8.74
C ILE A 215 -13.11 9.41 8.88
N GLY A 216 -12.49 8.80 9.90
CA GLY A 216 -11.07 8.94 10.18
C GLY A 216 -10.80 9.40 11.61
N THR A 217 -9.54 9.31 12.02
CA THR A 217 -9.12 9.68 13.37
C THR A 217 -9.22 11.19 13.61
N LYS A 218 -9.18 11.59 14.89
CA LYS A 218 -9.10 13.01 15.27
C LYS A 218 -7.78 13.68 14.87
N ASN A 219 -6.76 12.90 14.50
CA ASN A 219 -5.49 13.44 14.03
C ASN A 219 -5.60 13.93 12.58
N VAL A 220 -6.34 13.21 11.73
CA VAL A 220 -6.49 13.56 10.30
C VAL A 220 -7.62 14.55 10.05
N ILE A 221 -8.68 14.53 10.87
CA ILE A 221 -9.74 15.55 10.92
C ILE A 221 -10.00 15.89 12.39
N ASN A 222 -9.46 17.01 12.86
CA ASN A 222 -9.52 17.44 14.26
C ASN A 222 -10.91 17.97 14.66
N ASN A 223 -11.07 18.31 15.94
CA ASN A 223 -12.35 18.79 16.48
C ASN A 223 -12.78 20.14 15.89
N ASP A 224 -11.83 21.02 15.58
CA ASP A 224 -12.13 22.33 14.99
C ASP A 224 -12.69 22.16 13.58
N THR A 225 -12.04 21.32 12.76
CA THR A 225 -12.50 20.95 11.43
C THR A 225 -13.84 20.23 11.46
N TYR A 226 -14.02 19.30 12.39
CA TYR A 226 -15.30 18.60 12.60
C TYR A 226 -16.44 19.59 12.89
N THR A 227 -16.17 20.61 13.71
CA THR A 227 -17.15 21.64 14.08
C THR A 227 -17.45 22.58 12.90
N GLU A 228 -16.41 23.02 12.17
CA GLU A 228 -16.56 23.88 10.99
C GLU A 228 -17.38 23.21 9.88
N LEU A 229 -17.19 21.91 9.68
CA LEU A 229 -17.97 21.11 8.74
C LEU A 229 -19.39 20.78 9.24
N GLN A 230 -19.78 21.25 10.44
CA GLN A 230 -21.09 20.97 11.04
C GLN A 230 -21.40 19.46 11.11
N ALA A 231 -20.36 18.65 11.38
CA ALA A 231 -20.49 17.20 11.41
C ALA A 231 -21.40 16.71 12.55
N SER A 232 -22.32 15.80 12.22
CA SER A 232 -23.28 15.21 13.15
C SER A 232 -22.89 13.81 13.64
N GLY A 233 -21.93 13.16 12.97
CA GLY A 233 -21.39 11.86 13.38
C GLY A 233 -19.93 11.65 12.97
N ARG A 234 -19.26 10.72 13.65
CA ARG A 234 -17.93 10.24 13.29
C ARG A 234 -17.83 8.73 13.34
N ILE A 235 -17.21 8.13 12.32
CA ILE A 235 -16.65 6.78 12.39
C ILE A 235 -15.16 6.93 12.65
N ASP A 236 -14.73 6.59 13.87
CA ASP A 236 -13.34 6.71 14.28
C ASP A 236 -12.46 5.72 13.51
N GLY A 237 -11.41 6.27 12.89
CA GLY A 237 -10.38 5.49 12.21
C GLY A 237 -9.62 4.57 13.15
N GLY A 238 -8.96 3.57 12.55
CA GLY A 238 -8.19 2.55 13.24
C GLY A 238 -6.73 2.94 13.50
N SER A 239 -5.97 1.97 14.04
CA SER A 239 -4.52 2.11 14.23
C SER A 239 -3.74 2.16 12.92
N SER A 240 -4.35 1.69 11.84
CA SER A 240 -3.81 1.72 10.48
C SER A 240 -4.92 2.00 9.48
N ARG A 241 -4.52 2.28 8.24
CA ARG A 241 -5.44 2.43 7.12
C ARG A 241 -6.31 1.20 6.86
N PHE A 242 -5.78 0.03 7.16
CA PHE A 242 -6.45 -1.25 6.97
C PHE A 242 -7.44 -1.52 8.12
N ASP A 243 -7.09 -1.16 9.37
CA ASP A 243 -8.05 -1.17 10.48
C ASP A 243 -9.20 -0.18 10.22
N THR A 244 -8.92 1.03 9.71
CA THR A 244 -9.98 1.98 9.28
C THR A 244 -10.90 1.36 8.23
N ASN A 245 -10.35 0.66 7.23
CA ASN A 245 -11.14 -0.03 6.21
C ASN A 245 -12.10 -1.05 6.84
N LEU A 246 -11.62 -1.93 7.72
CA LEU A 246 -12.46 -2.94 8.38
C LEU A 246 -13.54 -2.32 9.27
N ARG A 247 -13.25 -1.22 9.97
CA ARG A 247 -14.24 -0.48 10.79
C ARG A 247 -15.35 0.15 9.96
N ILE A 248 -15.00 0.70 8.79
CA ILE A 248 -15.98 1.23 7.84
C ILE A 248 -16.87 0.10 7.34
N LEU A 249 -16.29 -1.04 6.96
CA LEU A 249 -17.06 -2.19 6.49
C LEU A 249 -18.00 -2.73 7.57
N ASP A 250 -17.60 -2.78 8.84
CA ASP A 250 -18.49 -3.19 9.94
C ASP A 250 -19.61 -2.18 10.21
N ALA A 251 -19.29 -0.88 10.21
CA ALA A 251 -20.28 0.20 10.39
C ALA A 251 -21.37 0.20 9.32
N TYR A 252 -21.04 -0.19 8.09
CA TYR A 252 -21.96 -0.18 6.94
C TYR A 252 -22.33 -1.59 6.43
N LYS A 253 -22.11 -2.64 7.23
CA LYS A 253 -22.34 -4.03 6.79
C LYS A 253 -23.77 -4.32 6.31
N SER A 254 -24.77 -3.59 6.83
CA SER A 254 -26.17 -3.75 6.41
C SER A 254 -26.48 -3.12 5.05
N ASP A 255 -25.65 -2.17 4.59
CA ASP A 255 -25.75 -1.57 3.26
C ASP A 255 -25.06 -2.43 2.18
N LEU A 256 -24.23 -3.40 2.59
CA LEU A 256 -23.39 -4.22 1.71
C LEU A 256 -24.02 -5.58 1.42
N LYS A 257 -23.74 -6.10 0.23
CA LYS A 257 -24.08 -7.44 -0.24
C LYS A 257 -22.81 -8.27 -0.35
N ASN A 258 -22.86 -9.47 0.20
CA ASN A 258 -21.73 -10.40 0.19
C ASN A 258 -21.84 -11.44 -0.95
N ASP A 259 -22.63 -11.20 -1.98
CA ASP A 259 -22.65 -12.02 -3.21
C ASP A 259 -21.39 -11.78 -4.06
N LYS A 260 -20.76 -10.62 -3.92
CA LYS A 260 -19.40 -10.34 -4.40
C LYS A 260 -18.55 -9.77 -3.26
N LEU A 261 -17.25 -9.96 -3.33
CA LEU A 261 -16.28 -9.29 -2.48
C LEU A 261 -15.08 -8.88 -3.32
N TYR A 262 -14.60 -7.66 -3.14
CA TYR A 262 -13.39 -7.17 -3.78
C TYR A 262 -12.31 -6.96 -2.73
N PHE A 263 -11.06 -7.30 -3.08
CA PHE A 263 -9.92 -6.90 -2.28
C PHE A 263 -8.76 -6.42 -3.16
N ALA A 264 -8.02 -5.44 -2.65
CA ALA A 264 -6.95 -4.79 -3.38
C ALA A 264 -5.83 -4.34 -2.44
N ASN A 265 -4.60 -4.31 -2.94
CA ASN A 265 -3.48 -3.78 -2.19
C ASN A 265 -3.63 -2.26 -2.00
N ALA A 266 -3.31 -1.74 -0.81
CA ALA A 266 -3.26 -0.30 -0.51
C ALA A 266 -2.01 0.09 0.31
N SER A 267 -0.98 -0.75 0.25
CA SER A 267 0.35 -0.52 0.83
C SER A 267 1.11 0.57 0.04
N GLY A 268 1.95 1.36 0.72
CA GLY A 268 2.77 2.39 0.07
C GLY A 268 1.96 3.30 -0.88
N ASN A 269 2.31 3.26 -2.17
CA ASN A 269 1.66 3.99 -3.27
C ASN A 269 0.66 3.14 -4.08
N GLY A 270 0.22 1.99 -3.56
CA GLY A 270 -0.65 1.01 -4.22
C GLY A 270 -2.12 1.41 -4.38
N TYR A 271 -2.45 2.69 -4.48
CA TYR A 271 -3.86 3.15 -4.49
C TYR A 271 -4.62 2.82 -5.79
N ALA A 272 -3.92 2.61 -6.91
CA ALA A 272 -4.55 2.57 -8.23
C ALA A 272 -5.46 1.37 -8.42
N ASP A 273 -5.02 0.17 -8.01
CA ASP A 273 -5.85 -1.03 -8.11
C ASP A 273 -7.03 -0.98 -7.12
N ALA A 274 -6.81 -0.45 -5.92
CA ALA A 274 -7.86 -0.24 -4.93
C ALA A 274 -8.90 0.81 -5.37
N LEU A 275 -8.50 1.81 -6.13
CA LEU A 275 -9.42 2.75 -6.78
C LEU A 275 -10.26 2.07 -7.87
N VAL A 276 -9.64 1.25 -8.71
CA VAL A 276 -10.38 0.47 -9.72
C VAL A 276 -11.37 -0.48 -9.03
N ALA A 277 -10.95 -1.10 -7.93
CA ALA A 277 -11.78 -1.97 -7.11
C ALA A 277 -12.95 -1.23 -6.46
N SER A 278 -12.77 0.02 -6.02
CA SER A 278 -13.84 0.79 -5.37
C SER A 278 -15.02 1.07 -6.30
N VAL A 279 -14.76 1.22 -7.60
CA VAL A 279 -15.82 1.39 -8.61
C VAL A 279 -16.64 0.10 -8.77
N LEU A 280 -15.99 -1.07 -8.82
CA LEU A 280 -16.70 -2.35 -8.86
C LEU A 280 -17.47 -2.60 -7.56
N ALA A 281 -16.86 -2.36 -6.41
CA ALA A 281 -17.48 -2.48 -5.10
C ALA A 281 -18.74 -1.60 -5.00
N GLY A 282 -18.66 -0.34 -5.42
CA GLY A 282 -19.82 0.54 -5.52
C GLY A 282 -20.88 0.05 -6.52
N LYS A 283 -20.46 -0.45 -7.70
CA LYS A 283 -21.36 -1.01 -8.74
C LYS A 283 -22.21 -2.17 -8.19
N TYR A 284 -21.59 -3.10 -7.49
CA TYR A 284 -22.25 -4.32 -7.02
C TYR A 284 -22.74 -4.27 -5.58
N SER A 285 -22.58 -3.11 -4.91
CA SER A 285 -22.84 -2.99 -3.48
C SER A 285 -22.05 -3.98 -2.63
N ALA A 286 -20.82 -4.27 -3.04
CA ALA A 286 -19.96 -5.27 -2.42
C ALA A 286 -18.94 -4.63 -1.47
N PRO A 287 -18.46 -5.36 -0.44
CA PRO A 287 -17.33 -4.93 0.36
C PRO A 287 -16.05 -4.79 -0.48
N LEU A 288 -15.29 -3.71 -0.24
CA LEU A 288 -13.90 -3.55 -0.67
C LEU A 288 -12.97 -3.68 0.54
N VAL A 289 -12.23 -4.78 0.61
CA VAL A 289 -11.24 -5.04 1.65
C VAL A 289 -9.86 -4.58 1.19
N LEU A 290 -9.22 -3.71 1.95
CA LEU A 290 -7.86 -3.27 1.67
C LEU A 290 -6.85 -4.20 2.35
N ILE A 291 -5.83 -4.63 1.59
CA ILE A 291 -4.72 -5.44 2.11
C ILE A 291 -3.39 -4.71 2.00
N ASP A 292 -2.47 -5.06 2.88
CA ASP A 292 -1.11 -4.53 2.92
C ASP A 292 -0.14 -5.48 2.18
N SER A 293 1.15 -5.45 2.53
CA SER A 293 2.11 -6.49 2.17
C SER A 293 1.73 -7.86 2.73
N GLU A 294 2.24 -8.92 2.08
CA GLU A 294 1.94 -10.32 2.40
C GLU A 294 2.13 -10.70 3.87
N ASN A 295 3.19 -10.20 4.52
CA ASN A 295 3.53 -10.56 5.89
C ASN A 295 2.97 -9.59 6.94
N SER A 296 2.14 -8.64 6.52
CA SER A 296 1.58 -7.63 7.42
C SER A 296 0.49 -8.21 8.32
N PRO A 297 0.48 -7.90 9.64
CA PRO A 297 -0.64 -8.23 10.52
C PRO A 297 -1.98 -7.69 10.01
N ASP A 298 -1.97 -6.60 9.26
CA ASP A 298 -3.18 -6.02 8.69
C ASP A 298 -3.71 -6.84 7.50
N THR A 299 -2.84 -7.44 6.70
CA THR A 299 -3.24 -8.44 5.68
C THR A 299 -3.85 -9.67 6.34
N ALA A 300 -3.30 -10.13 7.48
CA ALA A 300 -3.88 -11.25 8.22
C ALA A 300 -5.30 -10.95 8.71
N LYS A 301 -5.53 -9.78 9.32
CA LYS A 301 -6.87 -9.32 9.73
C LYS A 301 -7.83 -9.19 8.55
N ALA A 302 -7.35 -8.70 7.42
CA ALA A 302 -8.15 -8.60 6.21
C ALA A 302 -8.57 -9.99 5.69
N ILE A 303 -7.66 -10.96 5.67
CA ILE A 303 -7.98 -12.36 5.33
C ILE A 303 -8.99 -12.95 6.32
N GLU A 304 -8.81 -12.71 7.62
CA GLU A 304 -9.75 -13.15 8.65
C GLU A 304 -11.16 -12.55 8.42
N TYR A 305 -11.22 -11.23 8.16
CA TYR A 305 -12.47 -10.56 7.82
C TYR A 305 -13.13 -11.20 6.59
N ILE A 306 -12.38 -11.39 5.49
CA ILE A 306 -12.88 -12.03 4.27
C ILE A 306 -13.46 -13.41 4.62
N ASN A 307 -12.70 -14.24 5.35
CA ASN A 307 -13.13 -15.58 5.72
C ASN A 307 -14.41 -15.61 6.57
N ASN A 308 -14.65 -14.56 7.36
CA ASN A 308 -15.84 -14.43 8.20
C ASN A 308 -17.09 -13.96 7.45
N VAL A 309 -16.94 -13.19 6.37
CA VAL A 309 -18.08 -12.59 5.66
C VAL A 309 -18.51 -13.33 4.39
N VAL A 310 -17.62 -14.14 3.80
CA VAL A 310 -17.89 -14.86 2.55
C VAL A 310 -18.65 -16.17 2.80
N ASP A 311 -19.68 -16.41 1.99
CA ASP A 311 -20.28 -17.73 1.81
C ASP A 311 -19.56 -18.39 0.64
N ARG A 312 -18.74 -19.42 0.88
CA ARG A 312 -17.88 -20.02 -0.16
C ARG A 312 -18.66 -20.56 -1.35
N ASP A 313 -19.92 -20.94 -1.15
CA ASP A 313 -20.76 -21.48 -2.22
C ASP A 313 -21.44 -20.38 -3.05
N LYS A 314 -21.45 -19.13 -2.56
CA LYS A 314 -22.25 -18.04 -3.14
C LYS A 314 -21.49 -16.75 -3.44
N THR A 315 -20.43 -16.47 -2.68
CA THR A 315 -19.66 -15.23 -2.80
C THR A 315 -18.61 -15.36 -3.89
N ASP A 316 -18.69 -14.49 -4.88
CA ASP A 316 -17.67 -14.30 -5.90
C ASP A 316 -16.55 -13.38 -5.38
N ILE A 317 -15.40 -13.97 -5.05
CA ILE A 317 -14.27 -13.28 -4.44
C ILE A 317 -13.30 -12.80 -5.52
N ASN A 318 -13.02 -11.49 -5.56
CA ASN A 318 -12.28 -10.84 -6.63
C ASN A 318 -11.05 -10.09 -6.10
N ALA A 319 -9.86 -10.51 -6.54
CA ALA A 319 -8.60 -9.84 -6.28
C ALA A 319 -8.32 -8.81 -7.39
N VAL A 320 -8.32 -7.52 -7.08
CA VAL A 320 -8.01 -6.47 -8.07
C VAL A 320 -6.55 -6.08 -7.93
N GLY A 321 -5.74 -6.45 -8.93
CA GLY A 321 -4.29 -6.21 -8.96
C GLY A 321 -3.46 -7.42 -9.39
N GLY A 322 -2.27 -7.10 -9.90
CA GLY A 322 -1.29 -8.09 -10.40
C GLY A 322 -0.65 -8.92 -9.28
N THR A 323 0.12 -9.93 -9.67
CA THR A 323 0.83 -10.83 -8.73
C THR A 323 1.91 -10.14 -7.92
N SER A 324 2.44 -9.00 -8.38
CA SER A 324 3.45 -8.20 -7.68
C SER A 324 2.90 -7.48 -6.44
N VAL A 325 1.62 -7.11 -6.44
CA VAL A 325 0.95 -6.40 -5.35
C VAL A 325 0.00 -7.29 -4.54
N ILE A 326 -0.49 -8.36 -5.15
CA ILE A 326 -1.26 -9.41 -4.50
C ILE A 326 -0.63 -10.76 -4.86
N PRO A 327 0.38 -11.24 -4.10
CA PRO A 327 1.00 -12.53 -4.33
C PRO A 327 0.01 -13.70 -4.27
N ASN A 328 0.36 -14.81 -4.93
CA ASN A 328 -0.49 -16.01 -4.96
C ASN A 328 -0.67 -16.64 -3.57
N SER A 329 0.27 -16.43 -2.65
CA SER A 329 0.16 -16.85 -1.25
C SER A 329 -1.00 -16.19 -0.50
N ILE A 330 -1.28 -14.90 -0.75
CA ILE A 330 -2.47 -14.22 -0.21
C ILE A 330 -3.74 -14.87 -0.77
N ILE A 331 -3.80 -15.08 -2.09
CA ILE A 331 -4.94 -15.75 -2.73
C ILE A 331 -5.13 -17.17 -2.18
N ASN A 332 -4.06 -17.93 -2.02
CA ASN A 332 -4.08 -19.29 -1.49
C ASN A 332 -4.59 -19.30 -0.04
N SER A 333 -4.21 -18.32 0.77
CA SER A 333 -4.68 -18.19 2.16
C SER A 333 -6.17 -17.86 2.28
N ILE A 334 -6.71 -17.11 1.31
CA ILE A 334 -8.17 -16.83 1.23
C ILE A 334 -8.93 -18.05 0.69
N THR A 335 -8.35 -18.77 -0.26
CA THR A 335 -9.00 -19.94 -0.92
C THR A 335 -8.99 -21.17 -0.01
N ASN A 336 -7.89 -21.39 0.73
CA ASN A 336 -7.68 -22.57 1.58
C ASN A 336 -7.38 -22.15 3.04
N PRO A 337 -8.38 -21.64 3.79
CA PRO A 337 -8.16 -21.14 5.15
C PRO A 337 -7.74 -22.22 6.17
N ASN A 338 -7.96 -23.51 5.85
CA ASN A 338 -7.71 -24.65 6.74
C ASN A 338 -6.38 -25.39 6.48
N THR A 339 -5.60 -25.00 5.47
CA THR A 339 -4.25 -25.57 5.31
C THR A 339 -3.30 -24.88 6.29
N GLU A 340 -2.49 -25.67 7.03
CA GLU A 340 -1.44 -25.25 7.97
C GLU A 340 -0.43 -24.23 7.40
N ASN A 341 -0.51 -23.91 6.10
CA ASN A 341 0.26 -22.89 5.40
C ASN A 341 -0.28 -21.45 5.52
N SER A 342 -1.36 -21.16 6.27
CA SER A 342 -1.82 -19.78 6.48
C SER A 342 -0.99 -19.04 7.56
N ASN A 343 0.33 -19.02 7.43
CA ASN A 343 1.25 -18.33 8.36
C ASN A 343 1.32 -16.81 8.12
N ILE A 344 0.37 -16.25 7.37
CA ILE A 344 0.25 -14.80 7.17
C ILE A 344 -0.20 -14.17 8.50
N GLY A 345 0.75 -13.52 9.19
CA GLY A 345 0.53 -12.64 10.35
C GLY A 345 -0.13 -13.26 11.59
N LYS A 346 -0.10 -14.59 11.77
CA LYS A 346 -0.54 -15.24 13.02
C LYS A 346 0.55 -15.12 14.08
N ASN A 347 0.23 -14.50 15.22
CA ASN A 347 1.08 -14.54 16.42
C ASN A 347 1.13 -15.96 17.01
N LEU A 348 2.26 -16.36 17.60
CA LEU A 348 2.42 -17.62 18.35
C LEU A 348 1.28 -17.83 19.36
N ASP A 349 0.74 -19.04 19.44
CA ASP A 349 -0.34 -19.35 20.37
C ASP A 349 0.14 -19.32 21.84
N LYS A 350 -0.79 -19.10 22.76
CA LYS A 350 -0.52 -18.90 24.19
C LYS A 350 0.09 -20.13 24.89
N SER A 351 -0.16 -21.33 24.38
CA SER A 351 0.40 -22.57 24.92
C SER A 351 1.87 -22.75 24.50
N THR A 352 2.18 -22.35 23.28
CA THR A 352 3.53 -22.29 22.73
C THR A 352 4.35 -21.22 23.44
N ILE A 353 3.77 -20.03 23.67
CA ILE A 353 4.40 -18.97 24.50
C ILE A 353 4.68 -19.48 25.92
N ASN A 354 3.70 -20.11 26.59
CA ASN A 354 3.90 -20.63 27.95
C ASN A 354 4.96 -21.74 28.02
N SER A 355 5.06 -22.58 27.00
CA SER A 355 6.06 -23.66 26.95
C SER A 355 7.46 -23.08 26.77
N ILE A 356 7.60 -22.05 25.93
CA ILE A 356 8.84 -21.28 25.76
C ILE A 356 9.21 -20.57 27.08
N GLU A 357 8.24 -19.94 27.75
CA GLU A 357 8.44 -19.27 29.05
C GLU A 357 8.90 -20.22 30.16
N ASN A 358 8.31 -21.42 30.25
CA ASN A 358 8.69 -22.42 31.25
C ASN A 358 10.08 -22.99 30.99
N TYR A 359 10.42 -23.25 29.72
CA TYR A 359 11.75 -23.73 29.33
C TYR A 359 12.85 -22.73 29.67
N PHE A 360 12.64 -21.43 29.44
CA PHE A 360 13.60 -20.40 29.83
C PHE A 360 13.69 -20.24 31.35
N SER A 361 12.57 -20.29 32.07
CA SER A 361 12.60 -20.22 33.55
C SER A 361 13.37 -21.39 34.18
N ASP A 362 13.24 -22.61 33.65
CA ASP A 362 13.99 -23.77 34.14
C ASP A 362 15.49 -23.69 33.76
N ALA A 363 15.82 -23.28 32.54
CA ALA A 363 17.20 -23.15 32.08
C ALA A 363 18.02 -22.12 32.89
N PHE A 364 17.40 -21.00 33.30
CA PHE A 364 18.05 -19.97 34.13
C PHE A 364 18.15 -20.34 35.61
N SER A 365 17.27 -21.21 36.11
CA SER A 365 17.32 -21.68 37.51
C SER A 365 18.47 -22.66 37.78
N GLN A 366 18.99 -23.32 36.74
CA GLN A 366 20.01 -24.36 36.85
C GLN A 366 21.42 -23.91 36.43
N SER A 367 21.57 -22.71 35.87
CA SER A 367 22.88 -22.17 35.47
C SER A 367 23.47 -21.27 36.56
N THR A 368 24.39 -21.81 37.37
CA THR A 368 25.44 -21.00 38.00
C THR A 368 26.17 -20.24 36.91
N ILE A 369 26.01 -18.91 36.88
CA ILE A 369 26.72 -18.04 35.95
C ILE A 369 28.19 -17.98 36.39
N PRO A 370 29.16 -18.48 35.62
CA PRO A 370 30.57 -18.26 35.92
C PRO A 370 30.92 -16.80 35.63
N GLU A 371 31.65 -16.14 36.52
CA GLU A 371 32.32 -14.88 36.20
C GLU A 371 33.29 -15.11 35.03
N PHE A 372 33.08 -14.42 33.90
CA PHE A 372 34.00 -14.47 32.76
C PHE A 372 34.77 -13.14 32.64
N THR A 373 36.09 -13.25 32.72
CA THR A 373 37.06 -12.16 32.52
C THR A 373 37.15 -11.74 31.05
N SER A 374 37.34 -10.44 30.84
CA SER A 374 37.51 -9.74 29.56
C SER A 374 38.48 -10.43 28.58
N GLY A 375 38.06 -10.70 27.35
CA GLY A 375 39.03 -10.93 26.26
C GLY A 375 38.61 -11.71 25.01
N GLU A 376 37.48 -12.42 24.96
CA GLU A 376 37.16 -13.25 23.79
C GLU A 376 35.86 -12.81 23.10
N ASN A 377 35.97 -12.50 21.81
CA ASN A 377 34.88 -12.07 20.94
C ASN A 377 33.89 -13.22 20.69
N ILE A 378 32.67 -13.06 21.19
CA ILE A 378 31.56 -13.97 20.90
C ILE A 378 30.79 -13.41 19.69
N ASN A 379 30.90 -14.07 18.53
CA ASN A 379 30.15 -13.70 17.31
C ASN A 379 28.65 -14.03 17.50
N ARG A 380 27.76 -13.17 16.97
CA ARG A 380 26.31 -13.39 16.80
C ARG A 380 26.00 -14.77 16.23
N ASP A 381 26.83 -15.27 15.32
CA ASP A 381 26.69 -16.62 14.75
C ASP A 381 26.88 -17.72 15.80
N TRP A 382 27.70 -17.53 16.85
CA TRP A 382 27.89 -18.53 17.90
C TRP A 382 26.78 -18.52 18.94
N ILE A 383 26.21 -17.36 19.29
CA ILE A 383 25.03 -17.30 20.19
C ILE A 383 23.82 -17.83 19.45
N ILE A 384 23.59 -17.41 18.21
CA ILE A 384 22.53 -17.97 17.36
C ILE A 384 22.81 -19.47 17.13
N GLN A 385 24.04 -19.91 16.83
CA GLN A 385 24.33 -21.35 16.73
C GLN A 385 24.18 -22.09 18.05
N SER A 386 24.47 -21.50 19.21
CA SER A 386 24.22 -22.15 20.52
C SER A 386 22.73 -22.26 20.83
N PHE A 387 21.94 -21.31 20.33
CA PHE A 387 20.48 -21.36 20.29
C PHE A 387 19.98 -22.44 19.30
N TYR A 388 20.58 -22.56 18.10
CA TYR A 388 20.24 -23.55 17.09
C TYR A 388 20.67 -24.98 17.48
N TYR A 389 21.87 -25.18 18.01
CA TYR A 389 22.47 -26.50 18.30
C TYR A 389 21.82 -27.21 19.50
N LYS A 390 21.11 -26.47 20.36
CA LYS A 390 20.26 -27.06 21.41
C LYS A 390 18.78 -27.15 20.99
N ALA A 391 18.30 -26.28 20.11
CA ALA A 391 16.98 -26.38 19.51
C ALA A 391 16.87 -27.55 18.50
N GLU A 392 17.97 -27.96 17.86
CA GLU A 392 18.00 -29.14 16.97
C GLU A 392 17.69 -30.47 17.69
N ASN A 393 17.77 -30.53 19.02
CA ASN A 393 17.32 -31.68 19.80
C ASN A 393 15.87 -31.56 20.29
N ILE A 394 15.15 -30.49 19.92
CA ILE A 394 13.72 -30.34 20.10
C ILE A 394 13.09 -30.33 18.71
N THR A 395 12.74 -31.52 18.24
CA THR A 395 11.94 -31.70 17.02
C THR A 395 10.55 -31.12 17.25
N TYR A 396 10.28 -29.91 16.76
CA TYR A 396 8.92 -29.43 16.52
C TYR A 396 8.86 -28.49 15.30
N GLU A 397 8.00 -28.87 14.36
CA GLU A 397 7.57 -28.13 13.19
C GLU A 397 6.94 -26.79 13.62
N GLY A 398 7.42 -25.63 13.14
CA GLY A 398 6.66 -24.38 13.30
C GLY A 398 7.37 -23.03 13.29
N ILE A 399 8.70 -22.93 13.42
CA ILE A 399 9.38 -21.62 13.48
C ILE A 399 10.06 -21.31 12.15
N ASN A 400 9.48 -20.40 11.35
CA ASN A 400 9.99 -20.08 10.00
C ASN A 400 10.04 -18.56 9.68
N SER A 401 9.94 -17.65 10.65
CA SER A 401 9.95 -16.20 10.35
C SER A 401 10.72 -15.30 11.33
N TYR A 402 11.23 -14.18 10.81
CA TYR A 402 11.96 -13.14 11.56
C TYR A 402 11.07 -12.42 12.61
N THR A 403 9.75 -12.43 12.43
CA THR A 403 8.77 -11.79 13.33
C THR A 403 8.52 -12.60 14.62
N ASP A 404 8.72 -13.91 14.57
CA ASP A 404 8.67 -14.77 15.77
C ASP A 404 9.82 -14.42 16.73
N LEU A 405 10.94 -13.95 16.18
CA LEU A 405 12.12 -13.52 16.95
C LEU A 405 11.89 -12.19 17.69
N ASP A 406 11.26 -11.19 17.06
CA ASP A 406 10.94 -9.90 17.73
C ASP A 406 9.95 -10.10 18.91
N GLY A 407 9.01 -11.05 18.77
CA GLY A 407 8.09 -11.44 19.85
C GLY A 407 8.80 -12.13 21.03
N ILE A 408 9.70 -13.07 20.73
CA ILE A 408 10.57 -13.72 21.74
C ILE A 408 11.51 -12.69 22.40
N GLU A 409 12.04 -11.74 21.63
CA GLU A 409 12.91 -10.66 22.10
C GLU A 409 12.16 -9.70 23.05
N SER A 410 10.90 -9.38 22.76
CA SER A 410 10.02 -8.57 23.62
C SER A 410 9.69 -9.24 24.96
N ILE A 411 9.50 -10.56 24.95
CA ILE A 411 9.25 -11.37 26.17
C ILE A 411 10.54 -11.49 26.99
N ALA A 412 11.69 -11.70 26.34
CA ALA A 412 13.01 -11.71 26.99
C ALA A 412 13.33 -10.36 27.67
N ARG A 413 13.02 -9.23 27.01
CA ARG A 413 13.17 -7.86 27.54
C ARG A 413 12.35 -7.57 28.80
N LYS A 414 11.24 -8.29 29.02
CA LYS A 414 10.34 -8.06 30.17
C LYS A 414 10.76 -8.82 31.44
N LYS A 415 11.50 -9.93 31.31
CA LYS A 415 11.90 -10.80 32.45
C LYS A 415 13.38 -10.69 32.81
N ILE A 416 14.25 -10.40 31.85
CA ILE A 416 15.68 -10.20 32.09
C ILE A 416 15.83 -8.72 32.47
N ASN A 417 16.29 -8.46 33.70
CA ASN A 417 16.60 -7.16 34.31
C ASN A 417 16.60 -5.97 33.30
N PRO A 418 15.80 -4.89 33.50
CA PRO A 418 15.66 -3.79 32.54
C PRO A 418 16.97 -3.10 32.11
N ASP A 419 18.09 -3.40 32.78
CA ASP A 419 19.43 -2.90 32.50
C ASP A 419 20.29 -3.80 31.59
N ILE A 420 19.77 -4.93 31.08
CA ILE A 420 20.48 -5.79 30.10
C ILE A 420 19.92 -5.56 28.70
N VAL A 421 20.70 -4.89 27.85
CA VAL A 421 20.41 -4.68 26.42
C VAL A 421 21.07 -5.80 25.62
N LEU A 422 20.27 -6.60 24.90
CA LEU A 422 20.79 -7.51 23.87
C LEU A 422 21.09 -6.73 22.58
N PRO A 423 22.22 -6.99 21.90
CA PRO A 423 22.67 -6.18 20.77
C PRO A 423 21.81 -6.46 19.53
N ARG A 424 21.14 -5.44 19.00
CA ARG A 424 20.79 -5.40 17.57
C ARG A 424 22.07 -5.05 16.80
N ASP A 425 22.26 -5.71 15.66
CA ASP A 425 23.44 -5.64 14.77
C ASP A 425 24.53 -4.64 15.16
N GLY A 426 25.66 -5.21 15.62
CA GLY A 426 26.80 -4.46 16.13
C GLY A 426 26.60 -4.08 17.58
N ASP A 427 27.18 -4.88 18.48
CA ASP A 427 27.38 -4.44 19.85
C ASP A 427 28.28 -3.19 19.84
N TYR A 428 27.67 -2.03 19.97
CA TYR A 428 28.32 -0.72 20.03
C TYR A 428 28.75 -0.38 21.47
N SER A 429 28.80 -1.37 22.37
CA SER A 429 29.21 -1.22 23.77
C SER A 429 30.64 -0.68 23.95
N SER A 430 31.42 -0.45 22.88
CA SER A 430 32.71 0.24 22.93
C SER A 430 32.91 1.31 21.84
N LEU A 431 31.86 2.07 21.49
CA LEU A 431 31.90 3.11 20.43
C LEU A 431 33.06 4.11 20.52
N LYS A 432 33.59 4.37 21.72
CA LYS A 432 34.70 5.30 21.95
C LYS A 432 36.06 4.79 21.44
N ASN A 433 36.21 3.48 21.26
CA ASN A 433 37.47 2.81 20.93
C ASN A 433 37.45 2.04 19.59
N ASP A 434 36.37 2.15 18.80
CA ASP A 434 36.28 1.49 17.50
C ASP A 434 37.09 2.29 16.45
N PRO A 435 38.15 1.70 15.86
CA PRO A 435 39.09 2.39 14.98
C PRO A 435 38.48 2.82 13.63
N ARG A 436 37.24 2.42 13.33
CA ARG A 436 36.53 2.80 12.10
C ARG A 436 35.88 4.19 12.17
N TRP A 437 35.84 4.80 13.35
CA TRP A 437 35.33 6.15 13.52
C TRP A 437 36.43 7.19 13.31
N LEU A 438 36.23 8.06 12.33
CA LEU A 438 37.20 9.07 11.91
C LEU A 438 36.71 10.48 12.25
N GLU A 439 37.59 11.29 12.85
CA GLU A 439 37.33 12.71 13.17
C GLU A 439 37.73 13.63 12.00
N GLY A 440 36.92 14.66 11.73
CA GLY A 440 37.17 15.68 10.70
C GLY A 440 36.57 15.33 9.33
N GLU A 441 36.88 16.13 8.30
CA GLU A 441 36.41 15.89 6.92
C GLU A 441 36.90 14.53 6.42
N GLN A 442 35.97 13.68 5.98
CA GLN A 442 36.28 12.35 5.47
C GLN A 442 35.94 12.23 3.99
N LYS A 443 36.87 11.66 3.23
CA LYS A 443 36.70 11.36 1.80
C LYS A 443 36.72 9.86 1.58
N PHE A 444 35.70 9.37 0.90
CA PHE A 444 35.55 7.96 0.56
C PHE A 444 35.33 7.79 -0.94
N THR A 445 36.20 7.04 -1.60
CA THR A 445 36.05 6.67 -3.02
C THR A 445 35.34 5.33 -3.13
N TRP A 446 34.32 5.23 -3.99
CA TRP A 446 33.47 4.04 -4.14
C TRP A 446 33.28 3.63 -5.59
N THR A 447 33.63 2.40 -5.95
CA THR A 447 33.51 1.86 -7.32
C THR A 447 32.24 1.01 -7.46
N PRO A 448 31.26 1.37 -8.32
CA PRO A 448 30.06 0.58 -8.56
C PRO A 448 30.30 -0.86 -9.04
N GLY A 449 29.67 -1.79 -8.33
CA GLY A 449 29.55 -3.23 -8.59
C GLY A 449 28.93 -3.90 -7.38
N ASP A 450 27.88 -4.71 -7.60
CA ASP A 450 26.99 -5.42 -6.65
C ASP A 450 26.99 -4.90 -5.20
N PHE A 451 25.84 -4.37 -4.74
CA PHE A 451 25.56 -3.73 -3.43
C PHE A 451 25.52 -2.19 -3.38
N ASP A 452 25.04 -1.57 -4.46
CA ASP A 452 24.36 -0.27 -4.35
C ASP A 452 22.98 -0.52 -3.72
N ARG A 453 22.79 -0.23 -2.41
CA ARG A 453 21.48 0.04 -1.71
C ARG A 453 21.55 -0.05 -0.18
N GLY A 454 22.52 0.61 0.46
CA GLY A 454 22.39 0.98 1.88
C GLY A 454 21.94 2.44 1.98
N PRO A 455 20.90 2.80 2.77
CA PRO A 455 20.65 4.20 3.10
C PRO A 455 21.85 4.80 3.85
N ILE A 456 22.03 6.12 3.79
CA ILE A 456 22.90 6.79 4.76
C ILE A 456 22.12 6.81 6.07
N GLU A 457 22.66 6.22 7.12
CA GLU A 457 22.02 6.14 8.43
C GLU A 457 22.62 7.20 9.36
N ILE A 458 21.76 8.00 9.97
CA ILE A 458 22.16 9.10 10.84
C ILE A 458 21.75 8.71 12.26
N ILE A 459 22.72 8.65 13.15
CA ILE A 459 22.45 8.37 14.56
C ILE A 459 21.83 9.62 15.17
N THR A 460 20.55 9.53 15.51
CA THR A 460 19.77 10.67 15.97
C THR A 460 19.70 10.77 17.48
N ASN A 461 20.06 9.73 18.24
CA ASN A 461 20.14 9.79 19.70
C ASN A 461 21.11 8.75 20.28
N ALA A 462 21.89 9.16 21.29
CA ALA A 462 22.80 8.27 22.03
C ALA A 462 22.95 8.74 23.50
N TYR A 463 23.42 7.88 24.39
CA TYR A 463 23.79 8.28 25.76
C TYR A 463 25.15 7.71 26.15
N GLU A 464 25.86 8.40 27.05
CA GLU A 464 27.12 7.94 27.62
C GLU A 464 26.86 7.26 28.97
N ASN A 465 27.35 6.04 29.17
CA ASN A 465 27.34 5.40 30.47
C ASN A 465 28.67 4.69 30.71
N ASN A 466 29.33 4.99 31.83
CA ASN A 466 30.65 4.47 32.21
C ASN A 466 31.74 4.60 31.11
N GLY A 467 31.69 5.68 30.33
CA GLY A 467 32.67 5.96 29.27
C GLY A 467 32.40 5.24 27.92
N ASN A 468 31.28 4.50 27.83
CA ASN A 468 30.79 3.88 26.61
C ASN A 468 29.57 4.64 26.07
N TYR A 469 29.44 4.76 24.75
CA TYR A 469 28.25 5.34 24.13
C TYR A 469 27.26 4.25 23.74
N TYR A 470 25.98 4.55 23.86
CA TYR A 470 24.88 3.63 23.54
C TYR A 470 23.91 4.34 22.61
N VAL A 471 23.68 3.77 21.43
CA VAL A 471 22.76 4.33 20.42
C VAL A 471 21.33 3.95 20.77
N THR A 472 20.43 4.93 20.74
CA THR A 472 19.01 4.72 21.06
C THR A 472 18.07 5.07 19.91
N ALA A 473 18.55 5.76 18.86
CA ALA A 473 17.77 6.05 17.66
C ALA A 473 18.67 6.27 16.43
N ILE A 474 18.18 5.81 15.26
CA ILE A 474 18.81 5.92 13.95
C ILE A 474 17.74 6.33 12.94
N ASP A 475 18.04 7.30 12.08
CA ASP A 475 17.21 7.68 10.93
C ASP A 475 17.89 7.23 9.63
N SER A 476 17.15 6.60 8.74
CA SER A 476 17.64 6.18 7.42
C SER A 476 17.30 7.22 6.35
N TYR A 477 18.29 7.65 5.58
CA TYR A 477 18.12 8.61 4.50
C TYR A 477 18.42 8.01 3.11
N SER A 478 17.54 8.28 2.14
CA SER A 478 17.73 7.94 0.72
C SER A 478 18.15 9.17 -0.07
N MET A 479 19.22 9.08 -0.86
CA MET A 479 19.79 10.21 -1.61
C MET A 479 18.81 10.77 -2.66
N THR A 480 18.57 12.08 -2.64
CA THR A 480 17.74 12.79 -3.61
C THR A 480 18.61 13.46 -4.69
N GLY A 481 18.75 12.84 -5.86
CA GLY A 481 19.00 13.44 -7.20
C GLY A 481 20.18 14.40 -7.47
N GLY A 482 20.83 15.00 -6.48
CA GLY A 482 21.87 16.03 -6.64
C GLY A 482 23.29 15.56 -6.29
N ASN A 483 24.28 16.46 -6.40
CA ASN A 483 25.65 16.22 -5.94
C ASN A 483 25.85 16.57 -4.46
N ASP A 484 24.95 17.35 -3.87
CA ASP A 484 24.96 17.69 -2.45
C ASP A 484 24.06 16.73 -1.64
N ILE A 485 24.45 16.47 -0.40
CA ILE A 485 23.78 15.57 0.55
C ILE A 485 23.20 16.44 1.66
N PHE A 486 21.87 16.45 1.82
CA PHE A 486 21.20 17.26 2.84
C PHE A 486 20.51 16.39 3.90
N TYR A 487 20.52 16.84 5.15
CA TYR A 487 19.71 16.29 6.24
C TYR A 487 19.05 17.43 7.03
N ASN A 488 17.72 17.36 7.22
CA ASN A 488 16.91 18.44 7.83
C ASN A 488 17.21 19.83 7.26
N GLY A 489 17.41 19.92 5.93
CA GLY A 489 17.70 21.18 5.24
C GLY A 489 19.15 21.66 5.35
N ILE A 490 20.05 20.87 5.94
CA ILE A 490 21.46 21.23 6.16
C ILE A 490 22.34 20.36 5.28
N ASN A 491 23.27 20.97 4.53
CA ASN A 491 24.22 20.23 3.70
C ASN A 491 25.23 19.53 4.61
N ILE A 492 25.32 18.20 4.52
CA ILE A 492 26.19 17.34 5.32
C ILE A 492 27.31 16.68 4.49
N GLY A 493 27.37 16.96 3.18
CA GLY A 493 28.39 16.41 2.31
C GLY A 493 28.06 16.55 0.82
N SER A 494 28.95 16.03 -0.01
CA SER A 494 28.79 16.01 -1.46
C SER A 494 29.29 14.70 -2.06
N ARG A 495 28.87 14.42 -3.29
CA ARG A 495 29.38 13.34 -4.14
C ARG A 495 29.86 13.91 -5.46
N SER A 496 30.95 13.37 -5.98
CA SER A 496 31.45 13.64 -7.33
C SER A 496 31.75 12.35 -8.06
N TYR A 497 31.35 12.24 -9.31
CA TYR A 497 31.66 11.08 -10.15
C TYR A 497 33.04 11.24 -10.78
N ASN A 498 33.90 10.24 -10.59
CA ASN A 498 35.19 10.10 -11.24
C ASN A 498 35.08 9.16 -12.44
N ALA A 499 35.14 9.75 -13.64
CA ALA A 499 34.97 9.03 -14.90
C ALA A 499 36.15 8.12 -15.27
N GLU A 500 37.34 8.36 -14.72
CA GLU A 500 38.54 7.56 -15.02
C GLU A 500 38.52 6.21 -14.30
N THR A 501 37.99 6.19 -13.07
CA THR A 501 37.91 5.01 -12.21
C THR A 501 36.50 4.41 -12.15
N ASN A 502 35.53 4.98 -12.90
CA ASN A 502 34.11 4.64 -12.83
C ASN A 502 33.64 4.54 -11.37
N SER A 503 33.93 5.57 -10.56
CA SER A 503 33.68 5.60 -9.12
C SER A 503 33.01 6.89 -8.67
N TYR A 504 32.33 6.88 -7.53
CA TYR A 504 31.83 8.06 -6.85
C TYR A 504 32.71 8.37 -5.64
N ASP A 505 33.21 9.60 -5.57
CA ASP A 505 33.90 10.15 -4.42
C ASP A 505 32.89 10.89 -3.54
N TYR A 506 32.71 10.42 -2.32
CA TYR A 506 31.87 11.03 -1.30
C TYR A 506 32.74 11.82 -0.33
N THR A 507 32.37 13.08 -0.11
CA THR A 507 33.01 13.96 0.87
C THR A 507 31.98 14.35 1.92
N PHE A 508 32.20 13.96 3.16
CA PHE A 508 31.37 14.40 4.29
C PHE A 508 32.14 15.47 5.06
N THR A 509 31.55 16.66 5.18
CA THR A 509 32.19 17.80 5.82
C THR A 509 31.63 18.00 7.21
N THR A 510 32.49 17.99 8.22
CA THR A 510 32.12 18.17 9.63
C THR A 510 32.00 19.64 10.04
N ASP A 511 32.21 20.57 9.09
CA ASP A 511 32.25 22.00 9.32
C ASP A 511 31.07 22.69 8.62
N VAL A 512 29.89 22.61 9.26
CA VAL A 512 28.71 23.36 8.85
C VAL A 512 28.26 24.15 10.06
N ASN A 513 28.43 25.47 9.99
CA ASN A 513 28.22 26.47 11.06
C ASN A 513 26.80 26.53 11.70
N ASN A 514 25.97 25.50 11.55
CA ASN A 514 24.65 25.38 12.16
C ASN A 514 24.33 23.98 12.73
N LEU A 515 25.28 23.05 12.72
CA LEU A 515 25.18 21.79 13.45
C LEU A 515 26.43 21.68 14.32
N ASP A 516 26.32 22.14 15.56
CA ASP A 516 27.36 21.86 16.55
C ASP A 516 27.60 20.35 16.60
N LYS A 517 28.79 19.98 16.11
CA LYS A 517 29.44 18.68 16.16
C LYS A 517 28.82 17.57 15.30
N TYR A 518 29.47 17.16 14.22
CA TYR A 518 29.60 15.73 13.88
C TYR A 518 31.08 15.40 13.95
N GLN A 519 31.46 14.35 14.66
CA GLN A 519 32.88 13.99 14.76
C GLN A 519 33.18 12.55 14.37
N TYR A 520 32.20 11.76 13.93
CA TYR A 520 32.49 10.38 13.58
C TYR A 520 31.67 9.94 12.36
N VAL A 521 32.37 9.36 11.36
CA VAL A 521 31.79 8.62 10.22
C VAL A 521 32.27 7.18 10.28
N LEU A 522 31.35 6.20 10.33
CA LEU A 522 31.69 4.78 10.32
C LEU A 522 31.79 4.27 8.88
N LYS A 523 32.98 3.77 8.50
CA LYS A 523 33.16 3.05 7.23
C LYS A 523 32.67 1.61 7.37
N PRO A 524 31.70 1.14 6.57
CA PRO A 524 31.28 -0.26 6.61
C PRO A 524 32.39 -1.19 6.12
N ASN A 525 32.51 -2.37 6.75
CA ASN A 525 33.34 -3.48 6.25
C ASN A 525 32.50 -4.30 5.28
N GLY A 526 32.47 -3.92 4.00
CA GLY A 526 31.67 -4.59 2.97
C GLY A 526 30.36 -3.86 2.67
N ALA A 527 29.31 -4.62 2.28
CA ALA A 527 27.98 -4.06 1.97
C ALA A 527 27.32 -3.52 3.25
N GLY A 528 27.01 -2.22 3.31
CA GLY A 528 26.34 -1.63 4.47
C GLY A 528 26.16 -0.11 4.41
N SER A 529 25.35 0.40 5.33
CA SER A 529 25.03 1.82 5.54
C SER A 529 26.22 2.61 6.12
N PHE A 530 26.33 3.89 5.78
CA PHE A 530 27.22 4.84 6.47
C PHE A 530 26.55 5.35 7.74
N TYR A 531 27.30 5.50 8.83
CA TYR A 531 26.77 6.06 10.08
C TYR A 531 27.41 7.42 10.40
N ILE A 532 26.58 8.41 10.74
CA ILE A 532 27.01 9.77 11.12
C ILE A 532 26.46 10.13 12.51
N MET A 533 27.31 10.62 13.43
CA MET A 533 26.93 10.91 14.83
C MET A 533 27.34 12.32 15.31
N SER A 534 26.42 13.01 16.01
CA SER A 534 26.64 14.34 16.63
C SER A 534 26.92 14.29 18.14
N LYS A 535 27.82 15.18 18.61
CA LYS A 535 28.25 15.29 20.03
C LYS A 535 27.32 16.18 20.89
N THR A 536 26.20 16.64 20.34
CA THR A 536 25.21 17.49 21.05
C THR A 536 23.98 16.68 21.49
N LYS A 537 23.91 15.41 21.09
CA LYS A 537 22.81 14.48 21.39
C LYS A 537 23.23 13.29 22.26
N ILE A 538 24.38 13.41 22.94
CA ILE A 538 24.84 12.45 23.93
C ILE A 538 24.37 12.99 25.28
N ASN A 539 23.30 12.42 25.81
CA ASN A 539 22.91 12.69 27.19
C ASN A 539 23.87 11.95 28.13
N LYS A 540 24.38 12.65 29.15
CA LYS A 540 25.21 12.07 30.22
C LYS A 540 24.35 11.44 31.30
#